data_AF-A0A401IEW2-F1
#
_entry.id   AF-A0A401IEW2-F1
#
_cell.length_a   1.000
_cell.length_b   1.000
_cell.length_c   1.000
_cell.angle_alpha   90.00
_cell.angle_beta   90.00
_cell.angle_gamma   90.00
#
_symmetry.space_group_name_H-M   'P 1'
#
loop_
_entity.id
_entity.type
_entity.pdbx_description
1 polymer ?
#
loop_
_entity_poly.entity_id
_entity_poly.type
_entity_poly.pdbx_seq_one_letter_code
_entity_poly.pdbx_strand_id
1 'polypeptide(L)'
;MLETPDTMNESPDYILFAQHGWADTNEGISQLAVALASPKAEVICPNLGWLKTWLRIKDLIEIVEQNNQEILLKYPDTPWRIIGHSMGGLIWLEVLNQHPEWWSKVESLVLIASPVGGSDLARMIDPLQIGLGIAKDLGKNRRWMAEKIAKVIPTLSIAGNINYGSDGTIPVESTKFSWGHCICLDRLSHVQLKNDPQLVEVIQSFWQKSPTPVELQENFTTKLINRLHLIPGMTDAHQRDFEKAKIYMLFENRVSIRLWQTPMNVLYLFLANHREECLYSGLVGWVHAEELKKALEEIHQDYYEFVIHGLE
;
A
#
# COMPACT_ATOMS: atom_id res chain seq x y z
N MET A 1 -10.14 51.20 30.24
CA MET A 1 -10.24 49.72 30.24
C MET A 1 -9.51 49.25 29.01
N LEU A 2 -8.37 48.60 29.19
CA LEU A 2 -7.65 47.93 28.12
C LEU A 2 -8.33 46.56 27.95
N GLU A 3 -8.95 46.33 26.80
CA GLU A 3 -9.38 45.00 26.41
C GLU A 3 -8.12 44.15 26.22
N THR A 4 -7.98 43.14 27.08
CA THR A 4 -7.06 42.04 26.85
C THR A 4 -7.51 41.31 25.58
N PRO A 5 -6.61 41.02 24.61
CA PRO A 5 -7.00 40.15 23.52
C PRO A 5 -7.32 38.79 24.14
N ASP A 6 -8.57 38.38 24.05
CA ASP A 6 -8.96 36.98 24.20
C ASP A 6 -8.11 36.21 23.19
N THR A 7 -7.05 35.56 23.67
CA THR A 7 -6.48 34.42 22.95
C THR A 7 -7.50 33.30 23.09
N MET A 8 -8.60 33.40 22.33
CA MET A 8 -9.42 32.23 22.04
C MET A 8 -8.47 31.18 21.49
N ASN A 9 -8.36 30.08 22.22
CA ASN A 9 -7.55 28.94 21.86
C ASN A 9 -8.21 28.31 20.62
N GLU A 10 -7.97 28.90 19.44
CA GLU A 10 -8.58 28.47 18.19
C GLU A 10 -8.14 27.03 17.93
N SER A 11 -9.07 26.10 18.06
CA SER A 11 -8.81 24.69 17.77
C SER A 11 -8.45 24.54 16.29
N PRO A 12 -7.49 23.65 15.97
CA PRO A 12 -7.10 23.42 14.58
C PRO A 12 -8.28 22.93 13.75
N ASP A 13 -8.28 23.25 12.46
CA ASP A 13 -9.31 22.78 11.52
C ASP A 13 -9.22 21.27 11.29
N TYR A 14 -8.01 20.71 11.31
CA TYR A 14 -7.74 19.28 11.39
C TYR A 14 -6.36 19.01 12.00
N ILE A 15 -6.16 17.78 12.46
CA ILE A 15 -4.83 17.25 12.78
C ILE A 15 -4.29 16.51 11.56
N LEU A 16 -3.10 16.88 11.10
CA LEU A 16 -2.37 16.17 10.05
C LEU A 16 -1.28 15.29 10.65
N PHE A 17 -1.54 13.99 10.71
CA PHE A 17 -0.55 13.01 11.09
C PHE A 17 0.31 12.59 9.91
N ALA A 18 1.63 12.60 10.11
CA ALA A 18 2.60 12.21 9.11
C ALA A 18 3.62 11.22 9.68
N GLN A 19 3.77 10.05 9.06
CA GLN A 19 4.66 9.00 9.57
C GLN A 19 5.67 8.54 8.51
N HIS A 20 6.95 8.63 8.87
CA HIS A 20 8.06 8.21 8.02
C HIS A 20 8.22 6.68 7.98
N GLY A 21 8.99 6.23 6.99
CA GLY A 21 9.28 4.83 6.74
C GLY A 21 10.42 4.23 7.55
N TRP A 22 10.82 3.04 7.15
CA TRP A 22 11.93 2.30 7.73
C TRP A 22 13.29 2.91 7.37
N ALA A 23 14.26 2.82 8.28
CA ALA A 23 15.61 3.37 8.13
C ALA A 23 15.58 4.85 7.69
N ASP A 24 14.66 5.61 8.29
CA ASP A 24 14.37 7.00 7.96
C ASP A 24 14.17 7.86 9.20
N THR A 25 14.06 9.17 9.00
CA THR A 25 13.64 10.15 10.01
C THR A 25 12.38 10.88 9.52
N ASN A 26 11.83 11.75 10.37
CA ASN A 26 10.64 12.51 10.02
C ASN A 26 10.88 13.69 9.06
N GLU A 27 12.12 14.01 8.69
CA GLU A 27 12.46 15.23 7.94
C GLU A 27 11.74 15.32 6.59
N GLY A 28 11.86 14.30 5.74
CA GLY A 28 11.24 14.30 4.41
C GLY A 28 9.71 14.34 4.50
N ILE A 29 9.11 13.43 5.25
CA ILE A 29 7.65 13.37 5.38
C ILE A 29 7.08 14.62 6.08
N SER A 30 7.84 15.27 6.97
CA SER A 30 7.46 16.55 7.57
C SER A 30 7.42 17.67 6.55
N GLN A 31 8.32 17.70 5.57
CA GLN A 31 8.28 18.71 4.50
C GLN A 31 7.00 18.54 3.66
N LEU A 32 6.63 17.30 3.33
CA LEU A 32 5.37 17.02 2.64
C LEU A 32 4.16 17.44 3.47
N ALA A 33 4.15 17.09 4.76
CA ALA A 33 3.05 17.41 5.66
C ALA A 33 2.86 18.92 5.81
N VAL A 34 3.95 19.68 5.97
CA VAL A 34 3.92 21.15 6.04
C VAL A 34 3.43 21.75 4.71
N ALA A 35 3.83 21.21 3.57
CA ALA A 35 3.36 21.68 2.26
C ALA A 35 1.86 21.40 2.03
N LEU A 36 1.29 20.41 2.73
CA LEU A 36 -0.11 20.01 2.65
C LEU A 36 -1.01 20.67 3.71
N ALA A 37 -0.43 21.13 4.82
CA ALA A 37 -1.14 21.70 5.94
C ALA A 37 -1.82 23.03 5.58
N SER A 38 -3.06 23.21 6.03
CA SER A 38 -3.68 24.53 6.04
C SER A 38 -2.98 25.43 7.07
N PRO A 39 -3.17 26.75 7.02
CA PRO A 39 -2.65 27.65 8.05
C PRO A 39 -3.18 27.38 9.48
N LYS A 40 -4.27 26.62 9.63
CA LYS A 40 -4.87 26.27 10.91
C LYS A 40 -4.69 24.79 11.29
N ALA A 41 -4.02 24.00 10.46
CA ALA A 41 -3.83 22.59 10.74
C ALA A 41 -2.70 22.38 11.76
N GLU A 42 -2.90 21.44 12.68
CA GLU A 42 -1.83 20.99 13.58
C GLU A 42 -1.11 19.81 12.92
N VAL A 43 0.20 19.95 12.64
CA VAL A 43 1.00 18.88 12.03
C VAL A 43 1.71 18.06 13.09
N ILE A 44 1.43 16.76 13.14
CA ILE A 44 2.03 15.79 14.06
C ILE A 44 2.90 14.81 13.27
N CYS A 45 4.21 14.95 13.41
CA CYS A 45 5.18 14.18 12.64
C CYS A 45 6.28 13.59 13.55
N PRO A 46 5.95 12.55 14.35
CA PRO A 46 6.89 11.99 15.32
C PRO A 46 8.07 11.31 14.60
N ASN A 47 9.26 11.48 15.17
CA ASN A 47 10.44 10.75 14.74
C ASN A 47 10.55 9.45 15.54
N LEU A 48 10.33 8.32 14.88
CA LEU A 48 10.43 7.00 15.49
C LEU A 48 11.87 6.51 15.65
N GLY A 49 12.83 7.25 15.08
CA GLY A 49 14.26 7.00 15.18
C GLY A 49 14.74 5.93 14.20
N TRP A 50 15.89 6.19 13.58
CA TRP A 50 16.45 5.33 12.54
C TRP A 50 16.68 3.90 13.03
N LEU A 51 17.40 3.70 14.14
CA LEU A 51 17.74 2.37 14.65
C LEU A 51 16.54 1.57 15.18
N LYS A 52 15.59 2.23 15.84
CA LYS A 52 14.41 1.55 16.40
C LYS A 52 13.55 0.93 15.30
N THR A 53 13.54 1.54 14.12
CA THR A 53 12.80 0.99 12.97
C THR A 53 13.32 -0.38 12.50
N TRP A 54 14.51 -0.81 12.94
CA TRP A 54 15.06 -2.14 12.62
C TRP A 54 14.62 -3.24 13.58
N LEU A 55 14.02 -2.92 14.73
CA LEU A 55 13.76 -3.88 15.80
C LEU A 55 12.44 -4.62 15.61
N ARG A 56 11.30 -3.99 15.93
CA ARG A 56 9.96 -4.59 15.86
C ARG A 56 8.94 -3.52 15.51
N ILE A 57 8.06 -3.80 14.55
CA ILE A 57 7.01 -2.84 14.15
C ILE A 57 6.04 -2.56 15.30
N LYS A 58 5.84 -3.53 16.19
CA LYS A 58 4.92 -3.45 17.33
C LYS A 58 5.27 -2.28 18.26
N ASP A 59 6.54 -2.13 18.63
CA ASP A 59 6.97 -1.08 19.55
C ASP A 59 6.78 0.32 18.92
N LEU A 60 6.89 0.41 17.59
CA LEU A 60 6.64 1.63 16.83
C LEU A 60 5.15 1.98 16.79
N ILE A 61 4.29 0.96 16.65
CA ILE A 61 2.83 1.10 16.71
C ILE A 61 2.42 1.65 18.08
N GLU A 62 2.95 1.09 19.18
CA GLU A 62 2.65 1.55 20.54
C GLU A 62 3.04 3.03 20.76
N ILE A 63 4.18 3.47 20.20
CA ILE A 63 4.59 4.89 20.25
C ILE A 63 3.60 5.79 19.51
N VAL A 64 3.17 5.38 18.32
CA VAL A 64 2.18 6.15 17.52
C VAL A 64 0.83 6.19 18.24
N GLU A 65 0.38 5.07 18.82
CA GLU A 65 -0.86 5.01 19.60
C GLU A 65 -0.84 5.96 20.80
N GLN A 66 0.25 5.98 21.57
CA GLN A 66 0.39 6.87 22.72
C GLN A 66 0.33 8.33 22.32
N ASN A 67 1.07 8.73 21.28
CA ASN A 67 1.02 10.10 20.76
C ASN A 67 -0.41 10.48 20.31
N ASN A 68 -1.11 9.56 19.66
CA ASN A 68 -2.48 9.82 19.19
C ASN A 68 -3.48 9.95 20.33
N GLN A 69 -3.31 9.18 21.42
CA GLN A 69 -4.14 9.33 22.62
C GLN A 69 -3.97 10.70 23.27
N GLU A 70 -2.73 11.21 23.35
CA GLU A 70 -2.46 12.55 23.88
C GLU A 70 -3.13 13.64 23.01
N ILE A 71 -3.05 13.50 21.68
CA ILE A 71 -3.72 14.41 20.75
C ILE A 71 -5.24 14.32 20.85
N LEU A 72 -5.80 13.12 21.01
CA LEU A 72 -7.24 12.91 21.19
C LEU A 72 -7.75 13.57 22.47
N LEU A 73 -6.98 13.51 23.56
CA LEU A 73 -7.29 14.19 24.82
C LEU A 73 -7.24 15.71 24.67
N LYS A 74 -6.30 16.22 23.86
CA LYS A 74 -6.12 17.66 23.62
C LYS A 74 -7.19 18.23 22.67
N TYR A 75 -7.55 17.49 21.63
CA TYR A 75 -8.45 17.90 20.55
C TYR A 75 -9.49 16.80 20.27
N PRO A 76 -10.47 16.60 21.17
CA PRO A 76 -11.39 15.46 21.07
C PRO A 76 -12.28 15.53 19.84
N ASP A 77 -12.64 16.72 19.34
CA ASP A 77 -13.58 16.89 18.23
C ASP A 77 -12.93 17.25 16.90
N THR A 78 -11.60 17.41 16.86
CA THR A 78 -10.88 17.79 15.64
C THR A 78 -10.71 16.59 14.70
N PRO A 79 -11.05 16.72 13.41
CA PRO A 79 -10.88 15.66 12.42
C PRO A 79 -9.41 15.37 12.12
N TRP A 80 -9.12 14.15 11.66
CA TRP A 80 -7.78 13.66 11.38
C TRP A 80 -7.56 13.41 9.89
N ARG A 81 -6.41 13.82 9.39
CA ARG A 81 -5.86 13.40 8.10
C ARG A 81 -4.55 12.69 8.35
N ILE A 82 -4.36 11.55 7.69
CA ILE A 82 -3.22 10.68 7.97
C ILE A 82 -2.44 10.46 6.67
N ILE A 83 -1.12 10.61 6.75
CA ILE A 83 -0.19 10.29 5.67
C ILE A 83 0.91 9.38 6.21
N GLY A 84 1.10 8.23 5.58
CA GLY A 84 2.17 7.30 5.92
C GLY A 84 3.01 6.96 4.70
N HIS A 85 4.33 7.11 4.81
CA HIS A 85 5.28 6.67 3.77
C HIS A 85 5.87 5.30 4.12
N SER A 86 5.90 4.39 3.15
CA SER A 86 6.51 3.07 3.29
C SER A 86 5.96 2.33 4.52
N MET A 87 6.83 1.87 5.42
CA MET A 87 6.46 1.28 6.72
C MET A 87 5.54 2.18 7.57
N GLY A 88 5.65 3.50 7.47
CA GLY A 88 4.79 4.43 8.20
C GLY A 88 3.31 4.28 7.87
N GLY A 89 2.99 3.95 6.61
CA GLY A 89 1.62 3.61 6.23
C GLY A 89 1.16 2.27 6.80
N LEU A 90 2.06 1.28 6.91
CA LEU A 90 1.73 0.00 7.56
C LEU A 90 1.46 0.16 9.05
N ILE A 91 2.21 1.03 9.73
CA ILE A 91 1.96 1.36 11.13
C ILE A 91 0.55 1.94 11.28
N TRP A 92 0.17 2.90 10.45
CA TRP A 92 -1.18 3.49 10.50
C TRP A 92 -2.30 2.50 10.20
N LEU A 93 -2.09 1.55 9.29
CA LEU A 93 -3.06 0.46 9.08
C LEU A 93 -3.28 -0.34 10.37
N GLU A 94 -2.21 -0.72 11.07
CA GLU A 94 -2.29 -1.50 12.31
C GLU A 94 -2.94 -0.70 13.45
N VAL A 95 -2.57 0.57 13.60
CA VAL A 95 -3.16 1.50 14.58
C VAL A 95 -4.67 1.63 14.35
N LEU A 96 -5.09 1.94 13.12
CA LEU A 96 -6.51 2.09 12.80
C LEU A 96 -7.26 0.77 12.96
N ASN A 97 -6.66 -0.37 12.61
CA ASN A 97 -7.33 -1.66 12.79
C ASN A 97 -7.51 -2.04 14.27
N GLN A 98 -6.61 -1.62 15.15
CA GLN A 98 -6.72 -1.79 16.60
C GLN A 98 -7.71 -0.81 17.24
N HIS A 99 -7.93 0.35 16.62
CA HIS A 99 -8.82 1.41 17.11
C HIS A 99 -9.97 1.77 16.14
N PRO A 100 -10.93 0.86 15.88
CA PRO A 100 -12.11 1.17 15.06
C PRO A 100 -12.93 2.36 15.57
N GLU A 101 -12.89 2.64 16.87
CA GLU A 101 -13.54 3.79 17.50
C GLU A 101 -12.98 5.15 17.05
N TRP A 102 -11.78 5.18 16.46
CA TRP A 102 -11.20 6.41 15.90
C TRP A 102 -11.66 6.69 14.47
N TRP A 103 -12.26 5.71 13.77
CA TRP A 103 -12.50 5.82 12.33
C TRP A 103 -13.41 6.97 11.95
N SER A 104 -14.41 7.29 12.78
CA SER A 104 -15.32 8.41 12.53
C SER A 104 -14.63 9.78 12.59
N LYS A 105 -13.40 9.86 13.11
CA LYS A 105 -12.60 11.09 13.14
C LYS A 105 -11.69 11.23 11.94
N VAL A 106 -11.39 10.13 11.24
CA VAL A 106 -10.43 10.11 10.14
C VAL A 106 -11.12 10.51 8.84
N GLU A 107 -10.84 11.72 8.37
CA GLU A 107 -11.34 12.21 7.08
C GLU A 107 -10.68 11.49 5.91
N SER A 108 -9.39 11.15 6.04
CA SER A 108 -8.66 10.46 4.99
C SER A 108 -7.39 9.77 5.47
N LEU A 109 -7.03 8.71 4.75
CA LEU A 109 -5.77 7.99 4.87
C LEU A 109 -5.02 8.02 3.54
N VAL A 110 -3.77 8.46 3.55
CA VAL A 110 -2.88 8.44 2.38
C VAL A 110 -1.71 7.51 2.66
N LEU A 111 -1.56 6.48 1.82
CA LEU A 111 -0.49 5.50 1.85
C LEU A 111 0.45 5.77 0.69
N ILE A 112 1.69 6.15 0.97
CA ILE A 112 2.69 6.50 -0.04
C ILE A 112 3.76 5.43 -0.06
N ALA A 113 3.89 4.69 -1.16
CA ALA A 113 4.83 3.60 -1.32
C ALA A 113 4.76 2.55 -0.19
N SER A 114 3.60 2.37 0.40
CA SER A 114 3.39 1.39 1.48
C SER A 114 3.17 -0.01 0.90
N PRO A 115 3.97 -1.03 1.28
CA PRO A 115 3.81 -2.39 0.78
C PRO A 115 2.67 -3.10 1.50
N VAL A 116 1.44 -2.70 1.19
CA VAL A 116 0.20 -3.23 1.79
C VAL A 116 0.05 -4.73 1.56
N GLY A 117 0.38 -5.22 0.37
CA GLY A 117 0.41 -6.65 0.01
C GLY A 117 1.56 -7.43 0.67
N GLY A 118 2.44 -6.74 1.40
CA GLY A 118 3.75 -7.26 1.80
C GLY A 118 4.79 -7.01 0.72
N SER A 119 6.05 -7.09 1.09
CA SER A 119 7.16 -6.97 0.14
C SER A 119 8.26 -7.98 0.43
N ASP A 120 8.91 -8.45 -0.62
CA ASP A 120 10.14 -9.26 -0.55
C ASP A 120 11.37 -8.42 -0.15
N LEU A 121 11.18 -7.36 0.66
CA LEU A 121 12.23 -6.58 1.30
C LEU A 121 13.22 -7.47 2.08
N ALA A 122 12.81 -8.69 2.46
CA ALA A 122 13.67 -9.73 3.00
C ALA A 122 14.97 -9.92 2.21
N ARG A 123 14.98 -9.83 0.87
CA ARG A 123 16.22 -9.96 0.09
C ARG A 123 17.16 -8.74 0.18
N MET A 124 16.63 -7.55 0.45
CA MET A 124 17.45 -6.34 0.66
C MET A 124 18.01 -6.26 2.08
N ILE A 125 17.27 -6.80 3.06
CA ILE A 125 17.55 -6.64 4.50
C ILE A 125 18.28 -7.85 5.07
N ASP A 126 18.00 -9.04 4.54
CA ASP A 126 18.52 -10.32 5.02
C ASP A 126 18.81 -11.26 3.84
N PRO A 127 19.94 -11.07 3.13
CA PRO A 127 20.34 -11.90 2.00
C PRO A 127 20.45 -13.39 2.33
N LEU A 128 20.52 -13.74 3.62
CA LEU A 128 20.66 -15.09 4.14
C LEU A 128 19.33 -15.68 4.69
N GLN A 129 18.21 -14.94 4.60
CA GLN A 129 16.87 -15.36 5.03
C GLN A 129 16.76 -15.86 6.49
N ILE A 130 17.55 -15.29 7.39
CA ILE A 130 17.57 -15.64 8.82
C ILE A 130 16.31 -15.13 9.56
N GLY A 131 15.56 -14.18 8.97
CA GLY A 131 14.20 -13.82 9.37
C GLY A 131 14.09 -13.07 10.69
N LEU A 132 15.14 -12.34 11.09
CA LEU A 132 15.19 -11.60 12.35
C LEU A 132 14.83 -10.10 12.16
N GLY A 133 13.88 -9.61 12.95
CA GLY A 133 13.53 -8.18 13.03
C GLY A 133 12.42 -7.72 12.07
N ILE A 134 12.45 -6.43 11.71
CA ILE A 134 11.39 -5.72 10.95
C ILE A 134 11.10 -6.32 9.57
N ALA A 135 12.07 -6.99 8.94
CA ALA A 135 11.92 -7.54 7.59
C ALA A 135 10.77 -8.56 7.49
N LYS A 136 10.61 -9.40 8.52
CA LYS A 136 9.49 -10.35 8.58
C LYS A 136 8.14 -9.63 8.65
N ASP A 137 8.08 -8.53 9.38
CA ASP A 137 6.85 -7.74 9.50
C ASP A 137 6.51 -7.01 8.19
N LEU A 138 7.51 -6.50 7.46
CA LEU A 138 7.32 -5.85 6.15
C LEU A 138 6.90 -6.82 5.04
N GLY A 139 7.20 -8.12 5.21
CA GLY A 139 6.72 -9.18 4.32
C GLY A 139 5.28 -9.63 4.57
N LYS A 140 4.65 -9.22 5.69
CA LYS A 140 3.26 -9.62 5.98
C LYS A 140 2.27 -8.87 5.09
N ASN A 141 1.37 -9.64 4.49
CA ASN A 141 0.24 -9.10 3.75
C ASN A 141 -0.79 -8.47 4.70
N ARG A 142 -1.06 -7.17 4.51
CA ARG A 142 -2.03 -6.34 5.23
C ARG A 142 -3.16 -5.83 4.33
N ARG A 143 -3.32 -6.40 3.14
CA ARG A 143 -4.36 -6.01 2.17
C ARG A 143 -5.76 -6.08 2.76
N TRP A 144 -6.08 -7.16 3.48
CA TRP A 144 -7.38 -7.31 4.14
C TRP A 144 -7.68 -6.16 5.13
N MET A 145 -6.65 -5.65 5.80
CA MET A 145 -6.76 -4.58 6.79
C MET A 145 -6.97 -3.23 6.09
N ALA A 146 -6.18 -2.96 5.04
CA ALA A 146 -6.34 -1.78 4.21
C ALA A 146 -7.72 -1.73 3.55
N GLU A 147 -8.22 -2.85 3.02
CA GLU A 147 -9.56 -2.93 2.41
C GLU A 147 -10.67 -2.74 3.44
N LYS A 148 -10.52 -3.30 4.64
CA LYS A 148 -11.48 -3.10 5.75
C LYS A 148 -11.57 -1.62 6.14
N ILE A 149 -10.43 -0.94 6.24
CA ILE A 149 -10.32 0.49 6.52
C ILE A 149 -10.90 1.30 5.37
N ALA A 150 -10.51 1.02 4.14
CA ALA A 150 -10.87 1.79 2.94
C ALA A 150 -12.37 1.75 2.61
N LYS A 151 -13.10 0.74 3.11
CA LYS A 151 -14.57 0.69 3.06
C LYS A 151 -15.26 1.79 3.87
N VAL A 152 -14.57 2.38 4.85
CA VAL A 152 -15.13 3.38 5.77
C VAL A 152 -14.38 4.70 5.64
N ILE A 153 -13.05 4.64 5.64
CA ILE A 153 -12.16 5.79 5.56
C ILE A 153 -11.71 5.96 4.11
N PRO A 154 -11.93 7.15 3.51
CA PRO A 154 -11.41 7.47 2.19
C PRO A 154 -9.89 7.29 2.14
N THR A 155 -9.44 6.38 1.28
CA THR A 155 -8.03 5.99 1.26
C THR A 155 -7.42 6.20 -0.13
N LEU A 156 -6.28 6.88 -0.19
CA LEU A 156 -5.45 7.04 -1.37
C LEU A 156 -4.18 6.20 -1.21
N SER A 157 -3.87 5.36 -2.20
CA SER A 157 -2.61 4.62 -2.29
C SER A 157 -1.80 5.13 -3.48
N ILE A 158 -0.60 5.63 -3.21
CA ILE A 158 0.30 6.21 -4.19
C ILE A 158 1.52 5.30 -4.34
N ALA A 159 1.74 4.76 -5.54
CA ALA A 159 2.96 4.04 -5.88
C ALA A 159 3.91 4.92 -6.71
N GLY A 160 5.21 4.66 -6.64
CA GLY A 160 6.16 5.16 -7.62
C GLY A 160 6.61 4.09 -8.60
N ASN A 161 7.05 4.51 -9.78
CA ASN A 161 7.50 3.61 -10.83
C ASN A 161 8.70 4.17 -11.58
N ILE A 162 9.90 3.66 -11.27
CA ILE A 162 11.13 3.98 -12.00
C ILE A 162 11.58 2.87 -12.95
N ASN A 163 11.05 1.66 -12.81
CA ASN A 163 11.57 0.49 -13.54
C ASN A 163 10.55 -0.64 -13.77
N TYR A 164 9.48 -0.32 -14.50
CA TYR A 164 8.49 -1.30 -14.96
C TYR A 164 7.82 -2.05 -13.81
N GLY A 165 7.17 -1.28 -12.93
CA GLY A 165 6.35 -1.80 -11.83
C GLY A 165 7.03 -1.79 -10.46
N SER A 166 8.03 -0.94 -10.23
CA SER A 166 8.61 -0.71 -8.90
C SER A 166 9.24 0.68 -8.78
N ASP A 167 9.25 1.22 -7.56
CA ASP A 167 9.95 2.45 -7.18
C ASP A 167 11.44 2.23 -6.83
N GLY A 168 11.96 1.03 -7.08
CA GLY A 168 13.31 0.60 -6.72
C GLY A 168 13.40 -0.20 -5.41
N THR A 169 12.36 -0.15 -4.59
CA THR A 169 12.29 -0.86 -3.29
C THR A 169 11.01 -1.68 -3.20
N ILE A 170 9.87 -1.06 -3.52
CA ILE A 170 8.54 -1.60 -3.38
C ILE A 170 7.95 -1.87 -4.77
N PRO A 171 7.42 -3.08 -5.03
CA PRO A 171 6.64 -3.34 -6.23
C PRO A 171 5.34 -2.52 -6.22
N VAL A 172 4.99 -1.94 -7.35
CA VAL A 172 3.73 -1.19 -7.53
C VAL A 172 2.53 -2.05 -7.16
N GLU A 173 2.56 -3.35 -7.48
CA GLU A 173 1.44 -4.26 -7.19
C GLU A 173 1.21 -4.42 -5.68
N SER A 174 2.26 -4.37 -4.88
CA SER A 174 2.15 -4.47 -3.42
C SER A 174 1.49 -3.26 -2.76
N THR A 175 1.35 -2.13 -3.45
CA THR A 175 0.65 -0.96 -2.91
C THR A 175 -0.85 -0.97 -3.22
N LYS A 176 -1.30 -1.86 -4.13
CA LYS A 176 -2.69 -1.90 -4.60
C LYS A 176 -3.58 -2.73 -3.68
N PHE A 177 -4.81 -2.27 -3.48
CA PHE A 177 -5.87 -2.97 -2.76
C PHE A 177 -7.24 -2.39 -3.16
N SER A 178 -8.31 -3.12 -2.88
CA SER A 178 -9.68 -2.72 -3.22
C SER A 178 -10.18 -1.55 -2.35
N TRP A 179 -11.24 -0.85 -2.78
CA TRP A 179 -11.90 0.25 -2.05
C TRP A 179 -11.07 1.54 -1.86
N GLY A 180 -9.76 1.51 -2.10
CA GLY A 180 -8.89 2.68 -2.14
C GLY A 180 -8.71 3.26 -3.56
N HIS A 181 -8.40 4.55 -3.64
CA HIS A 181 -7.92 5.17 -4.88
C HIS A 181 -6.45 4.79 -5.07
N CYS A 182 -6.15 3.91 -6.02
CA CYS A 182 -4.77 3.54 -6.33
C CYS A 182 -4.26 4.34 -7.53
N ILE A 183 -3.15 5.03 -7.37
CA ILE A 183 -2.46 5.75 -8.44
C ILE A 183 -0.98 5.37 -8.48
N CYS A 184 -0.37 5.51 -9.64
CA CYS A 184 1.05 5.26 -9.84
C CYS A 184 1.69 6.48 -10.50
N LEU A 185 2.77 6.99 -9.90
CA LEU A 185 3.53 8.13 -10.39
C LEU A 185 4.79 7.64 -11.07
N ASP A 186 4.91 7.94 -12.36
CA ASP A 186 6.08 7.56 -13.14
C ASP A 186 7.31 8.38 -12.76
N ARG A 187 8.48 7.75 -12.85
CA ARG A 187 9.81 8.34 -12.64
C ARG A 187 10.10 8.80 -11.20
N LEU A 188 9.31 8.37 -10.23
CA LEU A 188 9.57 8.61 -8.80
C LEU A 188 10.07 7.35 -8.10
N SER A 189 11.28 7.43 -7.55
CA SER A 189 11.87 6.38 -6.72
C SER A 189 11.31 6.40 -5.30
N HIS A 190 11.53 5.31 -4.56
CA HIS A 190 11.05 5.15 -3.18
C HIS A 190 11.45 6.32 -2.26
N VAL A 191 12.69 6.82 -2.42
CA VAL A 191 13.24 7.91 -1.61
C VAL A 191 12.61 9.25 -1.98
N GLN A 192 12.37 9.50 -3.26
CA GLN A 192 11.72 10.74 -3.72
C GLN A 192 10.28 10.85 -3.24
N LEU A 193 9.57 9.71 -3.14
CA LEU A 193 8.18 9.66 -2.64
C LEU A 193 8.00 10.11 -1.19
N LYS A 194 9.05 10.49 -0.47
CA LYS A 194 8.92 11.07 0.88
C LYS A 194 8.40 12.51 0.85
N ASN A 195 8.75 13.27 -0.19
CA ASN A 195 8.52 14.72 -0.25
C ASN A 195 8.47 15.31 -1.66
N ASP A 196 8.36 14.49 -2.71
CA ASP A 196 8.26 15.01 -4.07
C ASP A 196 7.06 15.98 -4.23
N PRO A 197 7.25 17.17 -4.83
CA PRO A 197 6.19 18.15 -5.00
C PRO A 197 4.95 17.62 -5.75
N GLN A 198 5.10 16.63 -6.63
CA GLN A 198 3.97 16.01 -7.33
C GLN A 198 2.97 15.36 -6.36
N LEU A 199 3.43 14.91 -5.19
CA LEU A 199 2.56 14.36 -4.14
C LEU A 199 1.60 15.40 -3.59
N VAL A 200 2.02 16.67 -3.49
CA VAL A 200 1.18 17.75 -2.96
C VAL A 200 -0.06 17.92 -3.82
N GLU A 201 0.12 18.06 -5.14
CA GLU A 201 -0.97 18.25 -6.10
C GLU A 201 -1.96 17.08 -6.09
N VAL A 202 -1.41 15.87 -6.03
CA VAL A 202 -2.16 14.62 -6.01
C VAL A 202 -3.00 14.47 -4.74
N ILE A 203 -2.40 14.70 -3.57
CA ILE A 203 -3.07 14.54 -2.28
C ILE A 203 -4.12 15.64 -2.09
N GLN A 204 -3.81 16.89 -2.48
CA GLN A 204 -4.79 17.98 -2.45
C GLN A 204 -5.97 17.70 -3.39
N SER A 205 -5.70 17.19 -4.60
CA SER A 205 -6.75 16.80 -5.55
C SER A 205 -7.66 15.70 -4.98
N PHE A 206 -7.08 14.74 -4.26
CA PHE A 206 -7.83 13.70 -3.57
C PHE A 206 -8.71 14.29 -2.46
N TRP A 207 -8.17 15.14 -1.59
CA TRP A 207 -8.93 15.82 -0.54
C TRP A 207 -10.06 16.71 -1.06
N GLN A 208 -9.91 17.30 -2.25
CA GLN A 208 -10.94 18.14 -2.86
C GLN A 208 -12.08 17.34 -3.51
N LYS A 209 -11.80 16.18 -4.13
CA LYS A 209 -12.73 15.52 -5.06
C LYS A 209 -13.75 14.58 -4.43
N SER A 210 -13.39 13.80 -3.42
CA SER A 210 -14.37 13.13 -2.56
C SER A 210 -13.66 12.38 -1.43
N PRO A 211 -14.03 12.62 -0.16
CA PRO A 211 -13.73 11.76 0.95
C PRO A 211 -14.84 10.70 1.10
N THR A 212 -15.21 10.02 0.02
CA THR A 212 -16.11 8.85 0.12
C THR A 212 -15.38 7.61 -0.33
N PRO A 213 -15.51 6.47 0.37
CA PRO A 213 -14.99 5.18 -0.07
C PRO A 213 -15.32 4.89 -1.54
N VAL A 214 -14.36 4.28 -2.27
CA VAL A 214 -14.57 3.88 -3.66
C VAL A 214 -15.57 2.74 -3.71
N GLU A 215 -16.63 2.86 -4.50
CA GLU A 215 -17.52 1.73 -4.78
C GLU A 215 -16.79 0.71 -5.66
N LEU A 216 -16.61 -0.52 -5.15
CA LEU A 216 -15.95 -1.57 -5.91
C LEU A 216 -16.87 -2.09 -7.01
N GLN A 217 -16.51 -1.85 -8.28
CA GLN A 217 -17.09 -2.58 -9.40
C GLN A 217 -16.35 -3.90 -9.58
N GLU A 218 -16.86 -4.96 -8.96
CA GLU A 218 -16.33 -6.30 -9.20
C GLU A 218 -16.53 -6.69 -10.67
N ASN A 219 -15.41 -6.90 -11.37
CA ASN A 219 -15.39 -7.48 -12.69
C ASN A 219 -14.59 -8.80 -12.69
N PHE A 220 -14.59 -9.50 -13.83
CA PHE A 220 -13.89 -10.77 -13.98
C PHE A 220 -12.41 -10.67 -13.57
N THR A 221 -11.71 -9.62 -14.00
CA THR A 221 -10.30 -9.38 -13.68
C THR A 221 -10.10 -9.26 -12.17
N THR A 222 -10.91 -8.45 -11.48
CA THR A 222 -10.81 -8.27 -10.03
C THR A 222 -11.07 -9.58 -9.29
N LYS A 223 -12.05 -10.38 -9.72
CA LYS A 223 -12.31 -11.72 -9.15
C LYS A 223 -11.13 -12.66 -9.34
N LEU A 224 -10.52 -12.63 -10.51
CA LEU A 224 -9.35 -13.47 -10.81
C LEU A 224 -8.13 -13.07 -9.99
N ILE A 225 -7.84 -11.77 -9.87
CA ILE A 225 -6.76 -11.25 -9.00
C ILE A 225 -7.00 -11.67 -7.55
N ASN A 226 -8.22 -11.50 -7.03
CA ASN A 226 -8.55 -11.92 -5.67
C ASN A 226 -8.33 -13.42 -5.45
N ARG A 227 -8.64 -14.25 -6.44
CA ARG A 227 -8.36 -15.69 -6.37
C ARG A 227 -6.87 -16.00 -6.39
N LEU A 228 -6.09 -15.29 -7.21
CA LEU A 228 -4.63 -15.45 -7.27
C LEU A 228 -3.97 -15.07 -5.93
N HIS A 229 -4.45 -14.03 -5.25
CA HIS A 229 -3.96 -13.64 -3.92
C HIS A 229 -4.19 -14.71 -2.84
N LEU A 230 -5.15 -15.62 -3.02
CA LEU A 230 -5.45 -16.70 -2.07
C LEU A 230 -4.50 -17.90 -2.21
N ILE A 231 -3.65 -17.92 -3.25
CA ILE A 231 -2.69 -18.99 -3.46
C ILE A 231 -1.62 -18.92 -2.36
N PRO A 232 -1.36 -20.01 -1.62
CA PRO A 232 -0.31 -20.05 -0.61
C PRO A 232 1.03 -19.57 -1.17
N GLY A 233 1.68 -18.64 -0.46
CA GLY A 233 2.98 -18.10 -0.86
C GLY A 233 2.97 -17.16 -2.07
N MET A 234 1.79 -16.72 -2.53
CA MET A 234 1.70 -15.66 -3.54
C MET A 234 2.22 -14.33 -2.96
N THR A 235 3.19 -13.75 -3.65
CA THR A 235 3.78 -12.46 -3.32
C THR A 235 3.67 -11.53 -4.52
N ASP A 236 3.24 -10.29 -4.30
CA ASP A 236 3.15 -9.27 -5.34
C ASP A 236 4.52 -8.92 -5.91
N ALA A 237 4.61 -8.80 -7.23
CA ALA A 237 5.87 -8.69 -7.95
C ALA A 237 5.91 -7.51 -8.93
N HIS A 238 7.12 -7.18 -9.41
CA HIS A 238 7.31 -6.20 -10.47
C HIS A 238 6.94 -6.79 -11.85
N GLN A 239 6.79 -5.95 -12.86
CA GLN A 239 6.33 -6.37 -14.21
C GLN A 239 7.48 -6.59 -15.20
N ARG A 240 8.74 -6.47 -14.77
CA ARG A 240 9.94 -6.47 -15.65
C ARG A 240 10.08 -7.67 -16.59
N ASP A 241 9.60 -8.84 -16.17
CA ASP A 241 9.70 -10.08 -16.96
C ASP A 241 8.40 -10.44 -17.70
N PHE A 242 7.44 -9.51 -17.74
CA PHE A 242 6.14 -9.72 -18.39
C PHE A 242 6.29 -10.12 -19.87
N GLU A 243 7.19 -9.49 -20.61
CA GLU A 243 7.45 -9.79 -22.03
C GLU A 243 8.01 -11.20 -22.26
N LYS A 244 8.61 -11.81 -21.23
CA LYS A 244 9.14 -13.18 -21.30
C LYS A 244 8.08 -14.23 -20.98
N ALA A 245 6.96 -13.82 -20.40
CA ALA A 245 5.92 -14.71 -19.94
C ALA A 245 5.10 -15.27 -21.11
N LYS A 246 4.89 -16.59 -21.10
CA LYS A 246 4.08 -17.28 -22.09
C LYS A 246 2.64 -17.37 -21.62
N ILE A 247 1.69 -17.24 -22.54
CA ILE A 247 0.28 -17.45 -22.22
C ILE A 247 0.10 -18.90 -21.75
N TYR A 248 -0.49 -19.04 -20.56
CA TYR A 248 -0.86 -20.32 -19.98
C TYR A 248 -2.37 -20.57 -20.10
N MET A 249 -3.18 -19.52 -19.89
CA MET A 249 -4.63 -19.55 -20.14
C MET A 249 -5.05 -18.25 -20.83
N LEU A 250 -5.95 -18.35 -21.81
CA LEU A 250 -6.60 -17.22 -22.47
C LEU A 250 -8.11 -17.34 -22.30
N PHE A 251 -8.73 -16.33 -21.71
CA PHE A 251 -10.17 -16.27 -21.48
C PHE A 251 -10.90 -15.61 -22.66
N GLU A 252 -12.21 -15.84 -22.80
CA GLU A 252 -13.07 -15.29 -23.87
C GLU A 252 -13.04 -13.75 -23.93
N ASN A 253 -12.98 -13.10 -22.76
CA ASN A 253 -12.83 -11.65 -22.65
C ASN A 253 -11.42 -11.14 -22.99
N ARG A 254 -10.56 -12.02 -23.52
CA ARG A 254 -9.16 -11.79 -23.91
C ARG A 254 -8.26 -11.36 -22.76
N VAL A 255 -8.66 -11.63 -21.52
CA VAL A 255 -7.73 -11.65 -20.39
C VAL A 255 -6.89 -12.91 -20.48
N SER A 256 -5.60 -12.84 -20.17
CA SER A 256 -4.72 -14.02 -20.16
C SER A 256 -3.94 -14.14 -18.87
N ILE A 257 -3.84 -15.36 -18.34
CA ILE A 257 -2.82 -15.72 -17.36
C ILE A 257 -1.56 -16.11 -18.12
N ARG A 258 -0.43 -15.48 -17.80
CA ARG A 258 0.87 -15.76 -18.38
C ARG A 258 1.84 -16.23 -17.30
N LEU A 259 2.70 -17.19 -17.64
CA LEU A 259 3.71 -17.72 -16.73
C LEU A 259 5.13 -17.47 -17.25
N TRP A 260 6.02 -17.15 -16.33
CA TRP A 260 7.46 -17.07 -16.59
C TRP A 260 8.22 -17.80 -15.49
N GLN A 261 9.12 -18.71 -15.87
CA GLN A 261 10.00 -19.37 -14.93
C GLN A 261 11.40 -18.78 -15.07
N THR A 262 11.91 -18.22 -13.98
CA THR A 262 13.28 -17.70 -13.96
C THR A 262 14.31 -18.85 -14.00
N PRO A 263 15.58 -18.57 -14.35
CA PRO A 263 16.65 -19.56 -14.28
C PRO A 263 16.87 -20.16 -12.87
N MET A 264 16.42 -19.46 -11.83
CA MET A 264 16.44 -19.95 -10.44
C MET A 264 15.13 -20.67 -10.06
N ASN A 265 14.32 -21.09 -11.02
CA ASN A 265 13.04 -21.80 -10.81
C ASN A 265 12.00 -21.07 -9.95
N VAL A 266 12.11 -19.74 -9.80
CA VAL A 266 11.01 -18.93 -9.26
C VAL A 266 9.97 -18.75 -10.37
N LEU A 267 8.71 -19.07 -10.05
CA LEU A 267 7.58 -18.95 -10.95
C LEU A 267 6.90 -17.60 -10.77
N TYR A 268 6.87 -16.83 -11.85
CA TYR A 268 6.12 -15.60 -11.98
C TYR A 268 4.81 -15.87 -12.71
N LEU A 269 3.77 -15.18 -12.26
CA LEU A 269 2.46 -15.17 -12.86
C LEU A 269 2.07 -13.73 -13.18
N PHE A 270 1.54 -13.53 -14.37
CA PHE A 270 1.02 -12.25 -14.81
C PHE A 270 -0.41 -12.40 -15.30
N LEU A 271 -1.21 -11.35 -15.07
CA LEU A 271 -2.51 -11.19 -15.70
C LEU A 271 -2.42 -10.07 -16.73
N ALA A 272 -2.82 -10.33 -17.98
CA ALA A 272 -2.82 -9.33 -19.04
C ALA A 272 -4.22 -9.11 -19.62
N ASN A 273 -4.51 -7.89 -20.10
CA ASN A 273 -5.71 -7.63 -20.87
C ASN A 273 -5.50 -7.83 -22.39
N HIS A 274 -6.56 -7.58 -23.17
CA HIS A 274 -6.57 -7.67 -24.63
C HIS A 274 -5.61 -6.70 -25.35
N ARG A 275 -5.09 -5.69 -24.66
CA ARG A 275 -4.10 -4.72 -25.16
C ARG A 275 -2.67 -5.09 -24.77
N GLU A 276 -2.49 -6.29 -24.18
CA GLU A 276 -1.23 -6.75 -23.62
C GLU A 276 -0.70 -5.89 -22.47
N GLU A 277 -1.58 -5.17 -21.77
CA GLU A 277 -1.20 -4.44 -20.56
C GLU A 277 -1.21 -5.39 -19.36
N CYS A 278 -0.14 -5.38 -18.57
CA CYS A 278 -0.03 -6.17 -17.34
C CYS A 278 -0.90 -5.57 -16.22
N LEU A 279 -1.98 -6.27 -15.88
CA LEU A 279 -2.96 -5.88 -14.86
C LEU A 279 -2.53 -6.27 -13.45
N TYR A 280 -1.86 -7.43 -13.33
CA TYR A 280 -1.38 -8.01 -12.06
C TYR A 280 -0.08 -8.76 -12.29
N SER A 281 0.81 -8.74 -11.30
CA SER A 281 2.05 -9.52 -11.28
C SER A 281 2.27 -10.10 -9.89
N GLY A 282 2.49 -11.42 -9.83
CA GLY A 282 2.80 -12.13 -8.61
C GLY A 282 3.86 -13.21 -8.84
N LEU A 283 4.43 -13.71 -7.76
CA LEU A 283 5.36 -14.83 -7.79
C LEU A 283 5.09 -15.79 -6.64
N VAL A 284 5.53 -17.03 -6.82
CA VAL A 284 5.60 -18.02 -5.74
C VAL A 284 7.02 -18.58 -5.64
N GLY A 285 7.48 -18.79 -4.41
CA GLY A 285 8.71 -19.51 -4.13
C GLY A 285 8.59 -21.01 -4.43
N TRP A 286 9.73 -21.72 -4.41
CA TRP A 286 9.79 -23.15 -4.75
C TRP A 286 8.87 -24.02 -3.91
N VAL A 287 8.70 -23.66 -2.63
CA VAL A 287 7.88 -24.39 -1.67
C VAL A 287 6.40 -24.40 -2.08
N HIS A 288 5.95 -23.43 -2.87
CA HIS A 288 4.54 -23.22 -3.21
C HIS A 288 4.22 -23.41 -4.71
N ALA A 289 5.14 -23.98 -5.47
CA ALA A 289 5.00 -24.14 -6.92
C ALA A 289 3.88 -25.12 -7.30
N GLU A 290 3.68 -26.19 -6.52
CA GLU A 290 2.63 -27.18 -6.78
C GLU A 290 1.25 -26.63 -6.42
N GLU A 291 1.14 -25.82 -5.36
CA GLU A 291 -0.07 -25.12 -4.98
C GLU A 291 -0.50 -24.12 -6.06
N LEU A 292 0.45 -23.40 -6.67
CA LEU A 292 0.17 -22.54 -7.82
C LEU A 292 -0.40 -23.36 -8.99
N LYS A 293 0.24 -24.47 -9.37
CA LYS A 293 -0.26 -25.32 -10.46
C LYS A 293 -1.67 -25.85 -10.19
N LYS A 294 -1.92 -26.30 -8.96
CA LYS A 294 -3.24 -26.79 -8.55
C LYS A 294 -4.29 -25.68 -8.65
N ALA A 295 -3.98 -24.48 -8.14
CA ALA A 295 -4.90 -23.34 -8.21
C ALA A 295 -5.20 -22.92 -9.66
N LEU A 296 -4.21 -23.00 -10.56
CA LEU A 296 -4.40 -22.72 -11.98
C LEU A 296 -5.28 -23.75 -12.66
N GLU A 297 -5.15 -25.04 -12.33
CA GLU A 297 -6.06 -26.07 -12.82
C GLU A 297 -7.49 -25.86 -12.29
N GLU A 298 -7.65 -25.52 -11.02
CA GLU A 298 -8.98 -25.19 -10.46
C GLU A 298 -9.61 -23.97 -11.16
N ILE A 299 -8.81 -22.94 -11.49
CA ILE A 299 -9.26 -21.80 -12.30
C ILE A 299 -9.69 -22.27 -13.69
N HIS A 300 -8.89 -23.12 -14.33
CA HIS A 300 -9.20 -23.67 -15.65
C HIS A 300 -10.53 -24.46 -15.65
N GLN A 301 -10.77 -25.29 -14.64
CA GLN A 301 -12.01 -26.06 -14.51
C GLN A 301 -13.23 -25.16 -14.26
N ASP A 302 -13.12 -24.18 -13.37
CA ASP A 302 -14.25 -23.30 -13.03
C ASP A 302 -14.64 -22.36 -14.18
N TYR A 303 -13.69 -22.06 -15.07
CA TYR A 303 -13.90 -21.19 -16.22
C TYR A 303 -13.73 -21.93 -17.55
N TYR A 304 -13.89 -23.26 -17.56
CA TYR A 304 -13.60 -24.09 -18.73
C TYR A 304 -14.31 -23.61 -20.00
N GLU A 305 -15.60 -23.27 -19.90
CA GLU A 305 -16.38 -22.72 -21.02
C GLU A 305 -15.87 -21.34 -21.50
N PHE A 306 -15.15 -20.61 -20.64
CA PHE A 306 -14.58 -19.31 -20.95
C PHE A 306 -13.12 -19.38 -21.39
N VAL A 307 -12.50 -20.55 -21.50
CA VAL A 307 -11.09 -20.69 -21.91
C VAL A 307 -11.01 -21.08 -23.39
N ILE A 308 -10.21 -20.33 -24.15
CA ILE A 308 -9.92 -20.67 -25.54
C ILE A 308 -8.89 -21.79 -25.55
N HIS A 309 -9.33 -23.01 -25.85
CA HIS A 309 -8.44 -24.14 -26.09
C HIS A 309 -7.72 -23.96 -27.43
N GLY A 310 -6.42 -23.70 -27.38
CA GLY A 310 -5.57 -23.63 -28.56
C GLY A 310 -4.52 -22.54 -28.49
N LEU A 311 -3.43 -22.82 -27.78
CA LEU A 311 -2.12 -22.23 -28.02
C LEU A 311 -1.10 -23.35 -27.82
N GLU A 312 -0.81 -24.08 -28.90
CA GLU A 312 0.35 -24.98 -29.00
C GLU A 312 1.66 -24.22 -28.78
#